data_AF-A0A1W9J252-F1
#
_entry.id   AF-A0A1W9J252-F1
#
_cell.length_a   1.000
_cell.length_b   1.000
_cell.length_c   1.000
_cell.angle_alpha   90.00
_cell.angle_beta   90.00
_cell.angle_gamma   90.00
#
_symmetry.space_group_name_H-M   'P 1'
#
loop_
_entity.id
_entity.type
_entity.pdbx_description
1 polymer ?
#
loop_
_entity_poly.entity_id
_entity_poly.type
_entity_poly.pdbx_seq_one_letter_code
_entity_poly.pdbx_strand_id
1 'polypeptide(L)'
;MATTRTLPKSTRISLDRSIERMRKQLAELARFLGKGKPTRSLEEFDLETERLIGDLLGQASDLLHAYEYAELGEAGGLVNMTDEAPEGTGMDSHRQSLLQRYRVLESCVSELEARRAAEPKQKKVGRTLIGPQIAEHMSPEVRSLSQEATLREAGQLMQQWKLGSLFLTDNQSYVGFITDSALAREVVANGMNPNTTPVKTCMRKPVVAIEGDRPIIDAVRMMKDQATRHLAVTQDGQIVGVISVSNILRYYSGVV
;
A
#
# COMPACT_ATOMS: atom_id res chain seq x y z
N MET A 1 7.52 1.00 35.48
CA MET A 1 8.47 1.06 34.35
C MET A 1 7.72 0.67 33.09
N ALA A 2 7.24 1.65 32.32
CA ALA A 2 6.47 1.41 31.10
C ALA A 2 7.36 1.68 29.88
N THR A 3 7.65 0.62 29.14
CA THR A 3 8.49 0.63 27.94
C THR A 3 7.66 1.14 26.77
N THR A 4 7.78 2.42 26.44
CA THR A 4 7.11 3.01 25.28
C THR A 4 7.73 2.46 23.99
N ARG A 5 7.13 1.42 23.43
CA ARG A 5 7.52 0.80 22.16
C ARG A 5 7.15 1.75 21.02
N THR A 6 8.12 2.52 20.53
CA THR A 6 7.98 3.37 19.35
C THR A 6 7.73 2.51 18.11
N LEU A 7 6.60 2.72 17.44
CA LEU A 7 6.22 2.05 16.20
C LEU A 7 7.16 2.45 15.04
N PRO A 8 7.53 1.52 14.14
CA PRO A 8 8.45 1.77 13.04
C PRO A 8 7.81 2.62 11.92
N LYS A 9 8.65 3.38 11.20
CA LYS A 9 8.35 4.37 10.12
C LYS A 9 7.52 3.87 8.90
N SER A 10 6.97 2.65 8.94
CA SER A 10 6.18 2.02 7.86
C SER A 10 4.72 2.47 7.80
N THR A 11 4.22 3.24 8.78
CA THR A 11 2.78 3.49 8.93
C THR A 11 2.20 4.57 8.02
N ARG A 12 2.98 5.56 7.56
CA ARG A 12 2.42 6.69 6.77
C ARG A 12 1.92 6.27 5.39
N ILE A 13 2.74 5.51 4.65
CA ILE A 13 2.36 4.90 3.34
C ILE A 13 1.28 3.82 3.53
N SER A 14 1.15 3.27 4.75
CA SER A 14 0.12 2.29 5.11
C SER A 14 -1.24 2.94 5.43
N LEU A 15 -1.28 4.08 6.15
CA LEU A 15 -2.51 4.76 6.54
C LEU A 15 -3.17 5.49 5.37
N ASP A 16 -2.42 6.20 4.53
CA ASP A 16 -3.01 6.87 3.36
C ASP A 16 -3.63 5.86 2.39
N ARG A 17 -2.96 4.73 2.16
CA ARG A 17 -3.53 3.61 1.39
C ARG A 17 -4.77 3.01 2.05
N SER A 18 -4.78 2.92 3.38
CA SER A 18 -5.93 2.40 4.15
C SER A 18 -7.14 3.32 4.06
N ILE A 19 -6.93 4.64 4.17
CA ILE A 19 -7.96 5.67 3.96
C ILE A 19 -8.51 5.58 2.54
N GLU A 20 -7.65 5.43 1.53
CA GLU A 20 -8.08 5.30 0.14
C GLU A 20 -8.91 4.04 -0.10
N ARG A 21 -8.51 2.89 0.47
CA ARG A 21 -9.31 1.64 0.41
C ARG A 21 -10.68 1.83 1.06
N MET A 22 -10.76 2.48 2.21
CA MET A 22 -12.02 2.75 2.89
C MET A 22 -12.92 3.70 2.08
N ARG A 23 -12.35 4.76 1.49
CA ARG A 23 -13.07 5.66 0.58
C ARG A 23 -13.60 4.96 -0.67
N LYS A 24 -12.88 3.96 -1.19
CA LYS A 24 -13.36 3.12 -2.30
C LYS A 24 -14.60 2.32 -1.89
N GLN A 25 -14.62 1.72 -0.69
CA GLN A 25 -15.83 1.04 -0.20
C GLN A 25 -16.99 2.04 -0.01
N LEU A 26 -16.73 3.23 0.53
CA LEU A 26 -17.75 4.27 0.67
C LEU A 26 -18.36 4.67 -0.70
N ALA A 27 -17.51 4.84 -1.71
CA ALA A 27 -17.94 5.18 -3.07
C ALA A 27 -18.69 4.03 -3.76
N GLU A 28 -18.34 2.78 -3.46
CA GLU A 28 -19.06 1.60 -3.93
C GLU A 28 -20.44 1.48 -3.26
N LEU A 29 -20.54 1.66 -1.94
CA LEU A 29 -21.83 1.67 -1.23
C LEU A 29 -22.77 2.75 -1.75
N ALA A 30 -22.23 3.92 -2.11
CA ALA A 30 -23.01 5.00 -2.68
C ALA A 30 -23.73 4.61 -3.99
N ARG A 31 -23.20 3.63 -4.74
CA ARG A 31 -23.85 3.09 -5.95
C ARG A 31 -25.12 2.31 -5.60
N PHE A 32 -25.10 1.51 -4.53
CA PHE A 32 -26.30 0.83 -4.01
C PHE A 32 -27.39 1.81 -3.54
N LEU A 33 -27.00 3.03 -3.14
CA LEU A 33 -27.94 4.11 -2.80
C LEU A 33 -28.51 4.86 -4.02
N GLY A 34 -28.15 4.46 -5.24
CA GLY A 34 -28.61 5.02 -6.51
C GLY A 34 -27.64 5.97 -7.21
N LYS A 35 -26.38 6.10 -6.75
CA LYS A 35 -25.36 6.96 -7.39
C LYS A 35 -24.55 6.27 -8.50
N GLY A 36 -25.07 5.19 -9.08
CA GLY A 36 -24.44 4.44 -10.18
C GLY A 36 -24.79 2.96 -10.11
N LYS A 37 -24.24 2.18 -11.05
CA LYS A 37 -24.40 0.72 -11.04
C LYS A 37 -23.34 0.08 -10.14
N PRO A 38 -23.71 -0.71 -9.12
CA PRO A 38 -22.76 -1.49 -8.33
C PRO A 38 -21.92 -2.42 -9.20
N THR A 39 -20.67 -2.61 -8.80
CA THR A 39 -19.71 -3.49 -9.49
C THR A 39 -19.86 -4.95 -9.08
N ARG A 40 -20.54 -5.21 -7.96
CA ARG A 40 -20.74 -6.53 -7.34
C ARG A 40 -22.07 -6.62 -6.57
N SER A 41 -22.37 -7.79 -6.02
CA SER A 41 -23.54 -7.96 -5.15
C SER A 41 -23.34 -7.23 -3.81
N LEU A 42 -24.44 -6.96 -3.10
CA LEU A 42 -24.38 -6.32 -1.78
C LEU A 42 -23.72 -7.24 -0.74
N GLU A 43 -24.05 -8.55 -0.76
CA GLU A 43 -23.45 -9.55 0.13
C GLU A 43 -21.92 -9.65 -0.04
N GLU A 44 -21.41 -9.67 -1.28
CA GLU A 44 -19.97 -9.66 -1.55
C GLU A 44 -19.31 -8.36 -1.08
N PHE A 45 -20.04 -7.24 -1.20
CA PHE A 45 -19.58 -5.95 -0.72
C PHE A 45 -19.46 -5.90 0.80
N ASP A 46 -20.46 -6.41 1.51
CA ASP A 46 -20.52 -6.43 2.97
C ASP A 46 -19.40 -7.29 3.55
N LEU A 47 -19.24 -8.54 3.09
CA LEU A 47 -18.17 -9.46 3.55
C LEU A 47 -16.77 -8.85 3.40
N GLU A 48 -16.50 -8.19 2.28
CA GLU A 48 -15.21 -7.53 2.08
C GLU A 48 -15.05 -6.29 2.96
N THR A 49 -16.14 -5.58 3.22
CA THR A 49 -16.14 -4.37 4.03
C THR A 49 -15.92 -4.70 5.50
N GLU A 50 -16.61 -5.71 6.04
CA GLU A 50 -16.36 -6.23 7.39
C GLU A 50 -14.90 -6.65 7.56
N ARG A 51 -14.37 -7.45 6.63
CA ARG A 51 -12.96 -7.87 6.65
C ARG A 51 -12.03 -6.66 6.62
N LEU A 52 -12.32 -5.67 5.77
CA LEU A 52 -11.51 -4.46 5.68
C LEU A 52 -11.54 -3.66 6.99
N ILE A 53 -12.71 -3.48 7.60
CA ILE A 53 -12.84 -2.79 8.89
C ILE A 53 -12.07 -3.54 9.96
N GLY A 54 -12.24 -4.87 10.06
CA GLY A 54 -11.53 -5.71 11.02
C GLY A 54 -10.00 -5.69 10.84
N ASP A 55 -9.52 -5.70 9.59
CA ASP A 55 -8.09 -5.61 9.27
C ASP A 55 -7.49 -4.24 9.64
N LEU A 56 -8.26 -3.15 9.46
CA LEU A 56 -7.76 -1.77 9.64
C LEU A 56 -7.96 -1.21 11.04
N LEU A 57 -9.08 -1.50 11.66
CA LEU A 57 -9.51 -0.93 12.95
C LEU A 57 -9.48 -1.95 14.09
N GLY A 58 -9.36 -3.24 13.77
CA GLY A 58 -9.28 -4.35 14.70
C GLY A 58 -10.59 -5.14 14.77
N GLN A 59 -10.46 -6.44 15.04
CA GLN A 59 -11.58 -7.40 15.12
C GLN A 59 -12.55 -7.13 16.28
N ALA A 60 -12.17 -6.29 17.25
CA ALA A 60 -13.00 -5.87 18.38
C ALA A 60 -13.38 -4.38 18.29
N SER A 61 -13.43 -3.82 17.08
CA SER A 61 -13.78 -2.43 16.87
C SER A 61 -15.30 -2.22 16.98
N ASP A 62 -15.72 -1.22 17.75
CA ASP A 62 -17.14 -0.81 17.81
C ASP A 62 -17.70 -0.45 16.44
N LEU A 63 -16.86 0.00 15.50
CA LEU A 63 -17.26 0.31 14.12
C LEU A 63 -17.51 -0.95 13.29
N LEU A 64 -16.81 -2.05 13.56
CA LEU A 64 -17.11 -3.34 12.93
C LEU A 64 -18.48 -3.84 13.43
N HIS A 65 -18.69 -3.85 14.74
CA HIS A 65 -19.97 -4.24 15.33
C HIS A 65 -21.14 -3.35 14.90
N ALA A 66 -20.91 -2.05 14.75
CA ALA A 66 -21.92 -1.13 14.23
C ALA A 66 -22.27 -1.42 12.76
N TYR A 67 -21.30 -1.89 11.96
CA TYR A 67 -21.52 -2.31 10.58
C TYR A 67 -22.35 -3.60 10.53
N GLU A 68 -21.91 -4.63 11.24
CA GLU A 68 -22.63 -5.92 11.39
C GLU A 68 -24.08 -5.69 11.84
N TYR A 69 -24.31 -4.80 12.81
CA TYR A 69 -25.66 -4.46 13.27
C TYR A 69 -26.50 -3.75 12.20
N ALA A 70 -25.89 -2.87 11.39
CA ALA A 70 -26.58 -2.23 10.28
C ALA A 70 -26.99 -3.24 9.20
N GLU A 71 -26.27 -4.37 9.05
CA GLU A 71 -26.68 -5.47 8.18
C GLU A 71 -27.90 -6.22 8.70
N LEU A 72 -27.97 -6.47 10.00
CA LEU A 72 -29.09 -7.16 10.65
C LEU A 72 -30.43 -6.43 10.50
N GLY A 73 -30.41 -5.11 10.27
CA GLY A 73 -31.60 -4.32 9.93
C GLY A 73 -32.34 -4.81 8.68
N GLU A 74 -31.67 -5.57 7.81
CA GLU A 74 -32.27 -6.23 6.64
C GLU A 74 -32.88 -7.59 7.00
N ALA A 75 -32.23 -8.34 7.91
CA ALA A 75 -32.73 -9.62 8.39
C ALA A 75 -34.00 -9.48 9.25
N GLY A 76 -34.12 -8.39 10.04
CA GLY A 76 -35.31 -8.12 10.86
C GLY A 76 -36.62 -7.94 10.07
N GLY A 77 -36.53 -7.51 8.80
CA GLY A 77 -37.68 -7.42 7.89
C GLY A 77 -38.19 -8.78 7.40
N LEU A 78 -37.36 -9.83 7.46
CA LEU A 78 -37.73 -11.19 7.05
C LEU A 78 -38.36 -12.02 8.17
N VAL A 79 -38.08 -11.67 9.45
CA VAL A 79 -38.62 -12.41 10.61
C VAL A 79 -40.03 -11.93 10.99
N ASN A 80 -40.44 -10.74 10.52
CA ASN A 80 -41.74 -10.15 10.83
C ASN A 80 -42.82 -10.50 9.79
N MET A 81 -42.86 -11.75 9.33
CA MET A 81 -43.97 -12.28 8.52
C MET A 81 -45.15 -12.64 9.41
N THR A 82 -45.80 -11.64 10.02
CA THR A 82 -47.21 -11.76 10.36
C THR A 82 -48.03 -11.63 9.07
N ASP A 83 -49.16 -12.35 9.00
CA ASP A 83 -50.03 -12.62 7.84
C ASP A 83 -50.74 -11.37 7.23
N GLU A 84 -50.20 -10.17 7.44
CA GLU A 84 -50.70 -8.94 6.83
C GLU A 84 -49.58 -8.31 6.00
N ALA A 85 -49.83 -8.18 4.69
CA ALA A 85 -48.92 -7.57 3.74
C ALA A 85 -48.67 -6.10 4.08
N PRO A 86 -47.45 -5.68 4.45
CA PRO A 86 -47.14 -4.28 4.61
C PRO A 86 -46.70 -3.71 3.26
N GLU A 87 -47.62 -3.07 2.55
CA GLU A 87 -47.27 -2.22 1.42
C GLU A 87 -46.49 -0.99 1.91
N GLY A 88 -45.17 -0.97 1.69
CA GLY A 88 -44.35 0.26 1.77
C GLY A 88 -43.23 0.29 2.82
N THR A 89 -43.17 -0.60 3.80
CA THR A 89 -42.14 -0.53 4.87
C THR A 89 -40.80 -1.18 4.51
N GLY A 90 -40.78 -2.18 3.62
CA GLY A 90 -39.56 -2.94 3.29
C GLY A 90 -38.49 -2.12 2.53
N MET A 91 -38.90 -1.29 1.57
CA MET A 91 -37.98 -0.44 0.78
C MET A 91 -37.34 0.67 1.62
N ASP A 92 -38.12 1.27 2.54
CA ASP A 92 -37.60 2.26 3.48
C ASP A 92 -36.63 1.63 4.47
N SER A 93 -36.90 0.41 4.97
CA SER A 93 -35.99 -0.32 5.85
C SER A 93 -34.66 -0.66 5.19
N HIS A 94 -34.69 -1.15 3.94
CA HIS A 94 -33.45 -1.47 3.19
C HIS A 94 -32.62 -0.21 2.88
N ARG A 95 -33.26 0.87 2.42
CA ARG A 95 -32.56 2.14 2.20
C ARG A 95 -31.99 2.70 3.50
N GLN A 96 -32.70 2.56 4.62
CA GLN A 96 -32.22 2.96 5.94
C GLN A 96 -31.00 2.15 6.39
N SER A 97 -31.00 0.82 6.18
CA SER A 97 -29.84 -0.06 6.41
C SER A 97 -28.61 0.44 5.62
N LEU A 98 -28.75 0.68 4.32
CA LEU A 98 -27.65 1.17 3.48
C LEU A 98 -27.11 2.54 3.95
N LEU A 99 -28.00 3.44 4.40
CA LEU A 99 -27.61 4.73 4.98
C LEU A 99 -26.91 4.56 6.34
N GLN A 100 -27.28 3.56 7.14
CA GLN A 100 -26.57 3.23 8.38
C GLN A 100 -25.16 2.72 8.09
N ARG A 101 -25.00 1.75 7.17
CA ARG A 101 -23.69 1.27 6.70
C ARG A 101 -22.82 2.41 6.18
N TYR A 102 -23.42 3.32 5.41
CA TYR A 102 -22.71 4.49 4.87
C TYR A 102 -22.15 5.39 5.97
N ARG A 103 -22.94 5.69 7.01
CA ARG A 103 -22.48 6.47 8.17
C ARG A 103 -21.37 5.77 8.95
N VAL A 104 -21.44 4.44 9.08
CA VAL A 104 -20.37 3.65 9.72
C VAL A 104 -19.08 3.76 8.92
N LEU A 105 -19.14 3.68 7.59
CA LEU A 105 -17.97 3.87 6.72
C LEU A 105 -17.40 5.29 6.77
N GLU A 106 -18.25 6.33 6.82
CA GLU A 106 -17.81 7.70 7.07
C GLU A 106 -17.07 7.82 8.41
N SER A 107 -17.57 7.14 9.43
CA SER A 107 -16.95 7.09 10.76
C SER A 107 -15.60 6.34 10.72
N CYS A 108 -15.50 5.26 9.94
CA CYS A 108 -14.22 4.55 9.71
C CYS A 108 -13.20 5.45 9.01
N VAL A 109 -13.60 6.19 7.97
CA VAL A 109 -12.71 7.17 7.32
C VAL A 109 -12.28 8.23 8.32
N SER A 110 -13.22 8.80 9.08
CA SER A 110 -12.94 9.82 10.09
C SER A 110 -11.97 9.34 11.16
N GLU A 111 -12.14 8.11 11.66
CA GLU A 111 -11.25 7.48 12.64
C GLU A 111 -9.84 7.25 12.05
N LEU A 112 -9.73 6.78 10.81
CA LEU A 112 -8.44 6.62 10.14
C LEU A 112 -7.76 7.99 9.88
N GLU A 113 -8.52 9.02 9.55
CA GLU A 113 -8.01 10.39 9.39
C GLU A 113 -7.61 11.00 10.74
N ALA A 114 -8.34 10.70 11.81
CA ALA A 114 -7.99 11.07 13.17
C ALA A 114 -6.70 10.36 13.60
N ARG A 115 -6.55 9.07 13.31
CA ARG A 115 -5.29 8.33 13.52
C ARG A 115 -4.15 8.93 12.71
N ARG A 116 -4.37 9.32 11.45
CA ARG A 116 -3.38 10.05 10.64
C ARG A 116 -3.01 11.41 11.24
N ALA A 117 -3.97 12.11 11.86
CA ALA A 117 -3.75 13.41 12.49
C ALA A 117 -3.13 13.31 13.90
N ALA A 118 -3.41 12.22 14.62
CA ALA A 118 -3.00 11.91 15.99
C ALA A 118 -1.72 11.06 16.07
N GLU A 119 -1.32 10.39 14.98
CA GLU A 119 0.09 10.07 14.76
C GLU A 119 0.84 11.35 15.12
N PRO A 120 1.87 11.28 15.99
CA PRO A 120 2.58 12.48 16.38
C PRO A 120 2.94 13.14 15.07
N LYS A 121 2.38 14.35 14.82
CA LYS A 121 2.99 15.29 13.89
C LYS A 121 4.44 15.17 14.30
N GLN A 122 5.28 14.54 13.48
CA GLN A 122 6.69 14.75 13.64
C GLN A 122 6.71 16.26 13.62
N LYS A 123 6.91 16.86 14.81
CA LYS A 123 7.40 18.21 14.87
C LYS A 123 8.43 18.18 13.76
N LYS A 124 8.39 19.18 12.88
CA LYS A 124 9.63 19.66 12.32
C LYS A 124 10.50 19.96 13.54
N VAL A 125 11.06 18.92 14.17
CA VAL A 125 12.26 19.03 14.93
C VAL A 125 13.12 19.54 13.81
N GLY A 126 13.45 20.82 13.87
CA GLY A 126 14.70 21.27 13.32
C GLY A 126 15.79 20.44 13.98
N ARG A 127 15.89 19.16 13.63
CA ARG A 127 17.15 18.65 13.16
C ARG A 127 17.24 19.38 11.85
N THR A 128 18.00 20.47 11.86
CA THR A 128 18.75 20.87 10.68
C THR A 128 19.03 19.58 9.91
N LEU A 129 18.50 19.46 8.69
CA LEU A 129 18.79 18.34 7.81
C LEU A 129 20.28 18.51 7.45
N ILE A 130 21.16 18.18 8.39
CA ILE A 130 22.60 18.30 8.21
C ILE A 130 22.99 17.06 7.43
N GLY A 131 23.17 17.25 6.13
CA GLY A 131 23.67 16.24 5.24
C GLY A 131 23.15 16.41 3.82
N PRO A 132 23.85 15.80 2.85
CA PRO A 132 23.43 15.78 1.44
C PRO A 132 22.04 15.17 1.27
N GLN A 133 21.27 15.69 0.32
CA GLN A 133 19.94 15.15 0.02
C GLN A 133 20.02 13.95 -0.92
N ILE A 134 19.08 13.00 -0.79
CA ILE A 134 19.03 11.81 -1.64
C ILE A 134 18.89 12.19 -3.13
N ALA A 135 18.05 13.17 -3.45
CA ALA A 135 17.80 13.60 -4.83
C ALA A 135 19.07 14.10 -5.55
N GLU A 136 20.05 14.63 -4.82
CA GLU A 136 21.31 15.14 -5.38
C GLU A 136 22.29 14.02 -5.74
N HIS A 137 22.10 12.82 -5.16
CA HIS A 137 23.04 11.71 -5.27
C HIS A 137 22.42 10.44 -5.87
N MET A 138 21.12 10.48 -6.20
CA MET A 138 20.43 9.39 -6.87
C MET A 138 20.84 9.28 -8.35
N SER A 139 20.51 8.14 -8.94
CA SER A 139 20.45 7.98 -10.38
C SER A 139 19.04 8.34 -10.86
N PRO A 140 18.87 9.38 -11.71
CA PRO A 140 17.54 9.84 -12.14
C PRO A 140 16.89 8.90 -13.16
N GLU A 141 17.68 8.09 -13.86
CA GLU A 141 17.16 7.13 -14.84
C GLU A 141 16.63 5.87 -14.16
N VAL A 142 15.30 5.75 -14.15
CA VAL A 142 14.60 4.56 -13.68
C VAL A 142 14.65 3.48 -14.76
N ARG A 143 15.66 2.61 -14.69
CA ARG A 143 15.79 1.47 -15.60
C ARG A 143 14.79 0.37 -15.21
N SER A 144 14.02 -0.08 -16.19
CA SER A 144 12.94 -1.04 -15.98
C SER A 144 12.78 -2.02 -17.13
N LEU A 145 12.04 -3.08 -16.88
CA LEU A 145 11.60 -4.08 -17.84
C LEU A 145 10.21 -4.61 -17.47
N SER A 146 9.52 -5.20 -18.44
CA SER A 146 8.22 -5.85 -18.20
C SER A 146 8.36 -6.97 -17.16
N GLN A 147 7.37 -7.11 -16.27
CA GLN A 147 7.30 -8.22 -15.31
C GLN A 147 7.19 -9.61 -15.98
N GLU A 148 6.80 -9.64 -17.26
CA GLU A 148 6.71 -10.85 -18.09
C GLU A 148 8.01 -11.19 -18.82
N ALA A 149 9.01 -10.30 -18.80
CA ALA A 149 10.32 -10.59 -19.37
C ALA A 149 10.98 -11.77 -18.65
N THR A 150 11.90 -12.43 -19.34
CA THR A 150 12.64 -13.58 -18.80
C THR A 150 13.73 -13.15 -17.82
N LEU A 151 14.10 -14.04 -16.90
CA LEU A 151 15.23 -13.81 -15.98
C LEU A 151 16.56 -13.60 -16.73
N ARG A 152 16.72 -14.21 -17.91
CA ARG A 152 17.86 -13.97 -18.80
C ARG A 152 17.90 -12.52 -19.28
N GLU A 153 16.78 -12.00 -19.78
CA GLU A 153 16.70 -10.60 -20.23
C GLU A 153 17.03 -9.62 -19.09
N ALA A 154 16.52 -9.89 -17.88
CA ALA A 154 16.90 -9.10 -16.70
C ALA A 154 18.41 -9.11 -16.45
N GLY A 155 19.04 -10.29 -16.49
CA GLY A 155 20.49 -10.42 -16.33
C GLY A 155 21.29 -9.70 -17.42
N GLN A 156 20.83 -9.78 -18.68
CA GLN A 156 21.46 -9.09 -19.81
C GLN A 156 21.37 -7.57 -19.66
N LEU A 157 20.21 -7.04 -19.27
CA LEU A 157 20.03 -5.60 -19.05
C LEU A 157 20.84 -5.11 -17.84
N MET A 158 20.90 -5.88 -16.75
CA MET A 158 21.77 -5.58 -15.61
C MET A 158 23.24 -5.53 -16.01
N GLN A 159 23.70 -6.47 -16.84
CA GLN A 159 25.06 -6.48 -17.38
C GLN A 159 25.32 -5.28 -18.28
N GLN A 160 24.42 -5.02 -19.24
CA GLN A 160 24.54 -3.95 -20.23
C GLN A 160 24.60 -2.57 -19.55
N TRP A 161 23.72 -2.33 -18.59
CA TRP A 161 23.61 -1.05 -17.90
C TRP A 161 24.50 -0.96 -16.65
N LYS A 162 25.22 -2.02 -16.30
CA LYS A 162 26.06 -2.13 -15.10
C LYS A 162 25.28 -1.80 -13.82
N LEU A 163 24.08 -2.38 -13.71
CA LEU A 163 23.15 -2.15 -12.59
C LEU A 163 22.95 -3.43 -11.77
N GLY A 164 22.79 -3.28 -10.45
CA GLY A 164 22.47 -4.38 -9.54
C GLY A 164 20.97 -4.61 -9.33
N SER A 165 20.11 -3.76 -9.89
CA SER A 165 18.66 -3.86 -9.78
C SER A 165 17.92 -3.23 -10.95
N LEU A 166 16.73 -3.74 -11.25
CA LEU A 166 15.81 -3.20 -12.24
C LEU A 166 14.40 -3.12 -11.67
N PHE A 167 13.65 -2.07 -12.02
CA PHE A 167 12.23 -2.05 -11.75
C PHE A 167 11.46 -2.93 -12.70
N LEU A 168 10.37 -3.51 -12.21
CA LEU A 168 9.42 -4.25 -13.02
C LEU A 168 8.20 -3.41 -13.28
N THR A 169 7.77 -3.39 -14.53
CA THR A 169 6.54 -2.74 -14.96
C THR A 169 5.45 -3.74 -15.30
N ASP A 170 4.22 -3.38 -14.96
CA ASP A 170 3.01 -3.94 -15.54
C ASP A 170 2.32 -2.82 -16.31
N ASN A 171 2.32 -2.91 -17.63
CA ASN A 171 1.98 -1.80 -18.52
C ASN A 171 2.81 -0.53 -18.19
N GLN A 172 2.18 0.51 -17.64
CA GLN A 172 2.80 1.78 -17.28
C GLN A 172 3.07 1.94 -15.77
N SER A 173 2.75 0.91 -14.96
CA SER A 173 2.89 0.99 -13.50
C SER A 173 4.10 0.21 -13.00
N TYR A 174 4.89 0.80 -12.10
CA TYR A 174 5.94 0.08 -11.39
C TYR A 174 5.33 -0.85 -10.35
N VAL A 175 5.50 -2.16 -10.55
CA VAL A 175 4.88 -3.18 -9.69
C VAL A 175 5.85 -3.84 -8.75
N GLY A 176 7.15 -3.74 -8.99
CA GLY A 176 8.18 -4.37 -8.15
C GLY A 176 9.59 -4.08 -8.65
N PHE A 177 10.54 -4.84 -8.14
CA PHE A 177 11.93 -4.79 -8.61
C PHE A 177 12.58 -6.17 -8.51
N ILE A 178 13.65 -6.37 -9.29
CA ILE A 178 14.50 -7.55 -9.25
C ILE A 178 15.95 -7.13 -9.06
N THR A 179 16.75 -7.96 -8.39
CA THR A 179 18.17 -7.68 -8.10
C THR A 179 19.07 -8.81 -8.59
N ASP A 180 20.34 -8.49 -8.83
CA ASP A 180 21.40 -9.46 -9.13
C ASP A 180 21.46 -10.61 -8.09
N SER A 181 21.20 -10.28 -6.83
CA SER A 181 21.27 -11.21 -5.70
C SER A 181 20.08 -12.15 -5.70
N ALA A 182 18.93 -11.73 -6.20
CA ALA A 182 17.79 -12.62 -6.45
C ALA A 182 18.12 -13.58 -7.60
N LEU A 183 18.73 -13.09 -8.70
CA LEU A 183 19.20 -13.96 -9.78
C LEU A 183 20.19 -15.02 -9.26
N ALA A 184 21.15 -14.65 -8.43
CA ALA A 184 22.10 -15.61 -7.88
C ALA A 184 21.47 -16.57 -6.84
N ARG A 185 20.74 -16.03 -5.86
CA ARG A 185 20.31 -16.79 -4.68
C ARG A 185 18.97 -17.53 -4.85
N GLU A 186 18.15 -17.14 -5.81
CA GLU A 186 16.84 -17.76 -6.03
C GLU A 186 16.76 -18.45 -7.38
N VAL A 187 17.37 -17.89 -8.43
CA VAL A 187 17.29 -18.49 -9.77
C VAL A 187 18.33 -19.60 -9.90
N VAL A 188 19.61 -19.25 -9.72
CA VAL A 188 20.72 -20.22 -9.86
C VAL A 188 20.65 -21.27 -8.76
N ALA A 189 20.48 -20.85 -7.51
CA ALA A 189 20.47 -21.78 -6.37
C ALA A 189 19.33 -22.82 -6.44
N ASN A 190 18.17 -22.46 -7.02
CA ASN A 190 17.03 -23.37 -7.14
C ASN A 190 16.96 -24.04 -8.53
N GLY A 191 17.96 -23.87 -9.40
CA GLY A 191 18.00 -24.50 -10.72
C GLY A 191 16.88 -24.07 -11.67
N MET A 192 16.34 -22.85 -11.52
CA MET A 192 15.30 -22.32 -12.40
C MET A 192 15.84 -22.10 -13.82
N ASN A 193 15.02 -22.32 -14.85
CA ASN A 193 15.42 -22.06 -16.23
C ASN A 193 15.30 -20.55 -16.56
N PRO A 194 16.40 -19.81 -16.74
CA PRO A 194 16.35 -18.37 -16.93
C PRO A 194 15.81 -17.96 -18.31
N ASN A 195 15.76 -18.87 -19.28
CA ASN A 195 15.29 -18.58 -20.65
C ASN A 195 13.77 -18.61 -20.76
N THR A 196 13.07 -19.23 -19.82
CA THR A 196 11.61 -19.42 -19.88
C THR A 196 10.90 -18.87 -18.65
N THR A 197 11.59 -18.72 -17.53
CA THR A 197 10.97 -18.25 -16.28
C THR A 197 10.82 -16.72 -16.31
N PRO A 198 9.60 -16.18 -16.10
CA PRO A 198 9.37 -14.74 -16.02
C PRO A 198 9.96 -14.11 -14.74
N VAL A 199 10.39 -12.85 -14.83
CA VAL A 199 10.98 -12.09 -13.72
C VAL A 199 10.02 -11.86 -12.56
N LYS A 200 8.71 -11.79 -12.82
CA LYS A 200 7.68 -11.72 -11.75
C LYS A 200 7.76 -12.86 -10.74
N THR A 201 8.35 -14.00 -11.10
CA THR A 201 8.51 -15.16 -10.20
C THR A 201 9.49 -14.88 -9.06
N CYS A 202 10.50 -14.04 -9.28
CA CYS A 202 11.55 -13.72 -8.30
C CYS A 202 11.53 -12.23 -7.88
N MET A 203 10.45 -11.52 -8.20
CA MET A 203 10.36 -10.09 -7.92
C MET A 203 10.16 -9.80 -6.43
N ARG A 204 10.57 -8.61 -6.00
CA ARG A 204 10.29 -8.06 -4.68
C ARG A 204 9.16 -7.04 -4.75
N LYS A 205 8.22 -7.17 -3.80
CA LYS A 205 7.06 -6.31 -3.60
C LYS A 205 6.88 -6.02 -2.10
N PRO A 206 6.40 -4.83 -1.71
CA PRO A 206 6.22 -3.64 -2.55
C PRO A 206 7.58 -3.00 -2.91
N VAL A 207 7.57 -2.06 -3.86
CA VAL A 207 8.71 -1.18 -4.10
C VAL A 207 9.01 -0.40 -2.81
N VAL A 208 10.22 -0.55 -2.27
CA VAL A 208 10.66 0.23 -1.11
C VAL A 208 11.09 1.61 -1.62
N ALA A 209 10.43 2.67 -1.14
CA ALA A 209 10.59 4.03 -1.61
C ALA A 209 10.99 5.00 -0.49
N ILE A 210 11.71 6.06 -0.84
CA ILE A 210 12.14 7.14 0.05
C ILE A 210 12.04 8.50 -0.65
N GLU A 211 11.53 9.51 0.07
CA GLU A 211 11.46 10.88 -0.46
C GLU A 211 12.85 11.46 -0.72
N GLY A 212 13.01 12.09 -1.88
CA GLY A 212 14.29 12.63 -2.36
C GLY A 212 14.84 13.79 -1.52
N ASP A 213 13.99 14.50 -0.80
CA ASP A 213 14.36 15.61 0.08
C ASP A 213 15.00 15.15 1.41
N ARG A 214 14.97 13.83 1.70
CA ARG A 214 15.56 13.27 2.92
C ARG A 214 17.09 13.18 2.82
N PRO A 215 17.80 13.20 3.95
CA PRO A 215 19.26 13.07 3.95
C PRO A 215 19.70 11.64 3.61
N ILE A 216 20.88 11.48 2.99
CA ILE A 216 21.45 10.17 2.63
C ILE A 216 21.45 9.17 3.81
N ILE A 217 21.69 9.63 5.04
CA ILE A 217 21.73 8.73 6.22
C ILE A 217 20.39 8.00 6.45
N ASP A 218 19.27 8.59 6.04
CA ASP A 218 17.98 7.93 6.12
C ASP A 218 17.85 6.80 5.08
N ALA A 219 18.44 6.96 3.89
CA ALA A 219 18.55 5.88 2.90
C ALA A 219 19.39 4.72 3.45
N VAL A 220 20.55 5.01 4.07
CA VAL A 220 21.41 3.97 4.70
C VAL A 220 20.63 3.17 5.75
N ARG A 221 19.89 3.86 6.63
CA ARG A 221 19.08 3.20 7.67
C ARG A 221 17.98 2.34 7.06
N MET A 222 17.26 2.88 6.08
CA MET A 222 16.18 2.14 5.42
C MET A 222 16.71 0.91 4.66
N MET A 223 17.85 1.03 3.97
CA MET A 223 18.53 -0.09 3.31
C MET A 223 18.89 -1.19 4.30
N LYS A 224 19.42 -0.82 5.48
CA LYS A 224 19.71 -1.77 6.57
C LYS A 224 18.44 -2.46 7.07
N ASP A 225 17.41 -1.68 7.42
CA ASP A 225 16.19 -2.18 8.05
C ASP A 225 15.38 -3.08 7.10
N GLN A 226 15.39 -2.76 5.80
CA GLN A 226 14.67 -3.51 4.76
C GLN A 226 15.55 -4.56 4.06
N ALA A 227 16.79 -4.75 4.51
CA ALA A 227 17.78 -5.66 3.91
C ALA A 227 17.88 -5.51 2.37
N THR A 228 17.79 -4.27 1.88
CA THR A 228 17.88 -3.93 0.45
C THR A 228 19.05 -3.00 0.20
N ARG A 229 19.61 -3.05 -1.01
CA ARG A 229 20.70 -2.16 -1.45
C ARG A 229 20.24 -1.03 -2.36
N HIS A 230 18.97 -1.01 -2.73
CA HIS A 230 18.38 -0.07 -3.67
C HIS A 230 17.03 0.38 -3.13
N LEU A 231 16.76 1.68 -3.25
CA LEU A 231 15.48 2.29 -2.90
C LEU A 231 14.99 3.12 -4.08
N ALA A 232 13.70 3.07 -4.37
CA ALA A 232 13.07 4.03 -5.26
C ALA A 232 13.11 5.41 -4.60
N VAL A 233 13.46 6.44 -5.37
CA VAL A 233 13.38 7.82 -4.89
C VAL A 233 12.08 8.41 -5.38
N THR A 234 11.31 8.97 -4.46
CA THR A 234 10.04 9.64 -4.76
C THR A 234 10.13 11.14 -4.59
N GLN A 235 9.34 11.85 -5.38
CA GLN A 235 9.03 13.27 -5.21
C GLN A 235 7.53 13.42 -5.46
N ASP A 236 6.80 13.98 -4.50
CA ASP A 236 5.33 14.17 -4.59
C ASP A 236 4.59 12.86 -4.94
N GLY A 237 5.08 11.74 -4.40
CA GLY A 237 4.52 10.40 -4.62
C GLY A 237 4.85 9.75 -5.97
N GLN A 238 5.61 10.42 -6.84
CA GLN A 238 6.08 9.88 -8.13
C GLN A 238 7.50 9.37 -8.03
N ILE A 239 7.80 8.23 -8.66
CA ILE A 239 9.18 7.69 -8.71
C ILE A 239 10.00 8.53 -9.69
N VAL A 240 11.04 9.19 -9.20
CA VAL A 240 11.92 10.09 -9.95
C VAL A 240 13.35 9.57 -10.09
N GLY A 241 13.68 8.44 -9.46
CA GLY A 241 15.01 7.86 -9.55
C GLY A 241 15.24 6.67 -8.63
N VAL A 242 16.52 6.31 -8.48
CA VAL A 242 17.00 5.24 -7.60
C VAL A 242 18.20 5.71 -6.81
N ILE A 243 18.20 5.43 -5.51
CA ILE A 243 19.40 5.53 -4.68
C ILE A 243 19.87 4.12 -4.32
N SER A 244 21.15 3.85 -4.55
CA SER A 244 21.82 2.58 -4.25
C SER A 244 22.95 2.75 -3.24
N VAL A 245 23.39 1.65 -2.63
CA VAL A 245 24.62 1.62 -1.83
C VAL A 245 25.81 2.17 -2.63
N SER A 246 25.89 1.90 -3.94
CA SER A 246 26.94 2.43 -4.81
C SER A 246 26.91 3.95 -4.94
N ASN A 247 25.72 4.56 -5.00
CA ASN A 247 25.59 6.02 -4.98
C ASN A 247 26.09 6.60 -3.65
N ILE A 248 25.73 5.96 -2.54
CA ILE A 248 26.13 6.37 -1.19
C ILE A 248 27.65 6.26 -1.02
N LEU A 249 28.26 5.16 -1.47
CA LEU A 249 29.70 4.97 -1.47
C LEU A 249 30.40 6.02 -2.32
N ARG A 250 29.87 6.35 -3.51
CA ARG A 250 30.42 7.40 -4.38
C ARG A 250 30.44 8.77 -3.69
N TYR A 251 29.37 9.09 -2.96
CA TYR A 251 29.33 10.31 -2.16
C TYR A 251 30.47 10.31 -1.12
N TYR A 252 30.59 9.27 -0.30
CA TYR A 252 31.64 9.22 0.72
C TYR A 252 33.06 9.14 0.14
N SER A 253 33.27 8.50 -1.02
CA SER A 253 34.59 8.42 -1.66
C SER A 253 35.09 9.75 -2.22
N GLY A 254 34.19 10.71 -2.46
CA GLY A 254 34.56 12.08 -2.86
C GLY A 254 34.72 13.06 -1.70
N VAL A 255 34.42 12.61 -0.46
CA VAL A 255 34.49 13.40 0.78
C VAL A 255 35.78 13.10 1.57
N VAL A 256 36.53 12.06 1.18
CA VAL A 256 37.81 11.66 1.79
C VAL A 256 38.99 12.19 0.97
#